data_AF-A0A2V9W1M8-F1
#
_entry.id   AF-A0A2V9W1M8-F1
#
_cell.length_a   1.000
_cell.length_b   1.000
_cell.length_c   1.000
_cell.angle_alpha   90.00
_cell.angle_beta   90.00
_cell.angle_gamma   90.00
#
_symmetry.space_group_name_H-M   'P 1'
#
loop_
_entity.id
_entity.type
_entity.pdbx_description
1 polymer ?
#
loop_
_entity_poly.entity_id
_entity_poly.type
_entity_poly.pdbx_seq_one_letter_code
_entity_poly.pdbx_strand_id
1 'polypeptide(L)'
;MNRRIWPAILVLTIPVIALGVTTPASRLQSAKIAQRENEISRTVARASQFVDVAHISSRPSCEDVQPPEALTTPDPFFSSSAQGRKVTVSFIIGTDGRVHSPLILESAGLAGDRHVLQTVRAWRYRPATCNGVPTEIEGKIEFSSR
;
A
#
# COMPACT_ATOMS: atom_id res chain seq x y z
N MET A 1 -79.50 43.51 16.19
CA MET A 1 -79.21 44.47 17.28
C MET A 1 -78.55 43.71 18.42
N ASN A 2 -77.22 43.71 18.48
CA ASN A 2 -76.40 44.58 19.37
C ASN A 2 -76.47 44.03 20.82
N ARG A 3 -75.39 43.59 21.49
CA ARG A 3 -73.97 44.01 21.53
C ARG A 3 -73.11 42.80 21.96
N ARG A 4 -72.08 42.39 21.23
CA ARG A 4 -70.71 42.94 21.12
C ARG A 4 -69.82 42.75 22.38
N ILE A 5 -68.96 41.70 22.32
CA ILE A 5 -67.47 41.61 22.50
C ILE A 5 -66.83 42.30 23.74
N TRP A 6 -65.78 41.82 24.43
CA TRP A 6 -64.79 40.71 24.31
C TRP A 6 -63.97 40.66 25.66
N PRO A 7 -62.85 39.93 25.86
CA PRO A 7 -62.70 38.94 26.92
C PRO A 7 -61.49 39.20 27.88
N ALA A 8 -61.35 38.38 28.91
CA ALA A 8 -60.08 37.96 29.52
C ALA A 8 -60.44 36.86 30.54
N ILE A 9 -60.32 35.55 30.27
CA ILE A 9 -59.08 34.74 30.23
C ILE A 9 -58.23 34.99 31.50
N LEU A 10 -57.94 34.04 32.39
CA LEU A 10 -58.33 32.65 32.55
C LEU A 10 -57.93 32.24 33.98
N VAL A 11 -58.84 31.54 34.64
CA VAL A 11 -58.66 30.42 35.59
C VAL A 11 -57.25 30.15 36.13
N LEU A 12 -57.07 30.41 37.43
CA LEU A 12 -55.92 30.00 38.22
C LEU A 12 -56.17 28.56 38.72
N THR A 13 -55.56 27.58 38.07
CA THR A 13 -55.74 26.14 38.32
C THR A 13 -54.87 25.64 39.48
N ILE A 14 -55.48 24.79 40.31
CA ILE A 14 -54.97 24.05 41.47
C ILE A 14 -53.73 23.20 41.12
N PRO A 15 -52.73 23.04 42.03
CA PRO A 15 -51.54 22.26 41.72
C PRO A 15 -51.86 20.76 41.70
N VAL A 16 -51.69 20.15 40.53
CA VAL A 16 -51.66 18.69 40.38
C VAL A 16 -50.28 18.21 40.81
N ILE A 17 -50.22 17.44 41.91
CA ILE A 17 -49.01 16.72 42.31
C ILE A 17 -48.81 15.58 41.30
N ALA A 18 -47.97 15.80 40.30
CA ALA A 18 -47.52 14.74 39.41
C ALA A 18 -46.39 13.97 40.10
N LEU A 19 -46.63 12.69 40.40
CA LEU A 19 -45.59 11.73 40.77
C LEU A 19 -44.61 11.58 39.59
N GLY A 20 -43.48 12.27 39.66
CA GLY A 20 -42.40 12.10 38.69
C GLY A 20 -41.72 10.74 38.89
N VAL A 21 -42.00 9.78 38.01
CA VAL A 21 -41.18 8.56 37.90
C VAL A 21 -39.83 9.00 37.34
N THR A 22 -38.84 9.15 38.21
CA THR A 22 -37.45 9.35 37.79
C THR A 22 -36.93 8.02 37.26
N THR A 23 -37.01 7.81 35.94
CA THR A 23 -36.20 6.77 35.31
C THR A 23 -34.73 7.20 35.36
N PRO A 24 -33.81 6.36 35.86
CA PRO A 24 -32.40 6.70 35.88
C PRO A 24 -31.92 6.86 34.44
N ALA A 25 -31.41 8.05 34.10
CA ALA A 25 -30.77 8.31 32.83
C ALA A 25 -29.66 7.27 32.61
N SER A 26 -29.71 6.58 31.46
CA SER A 26 -28.87 5.44 31.10
C SER A 26 -27.40 5.85 30.90
N ARG A 27 -26.70 6.11 32.01
CA ARG A 27 -25.24 6.34 32.06
C ARG A 27 -24.43 5.07 31.69
N LEU A 28 -25.12 3.96 31.44
CA LEU A 28 -24.55 2.66 31.08
C LEU A 28 -24.19 2.50 29.60
N GLN A 29 -24.69 3.36 28.69
CA GLN A 29 -24.42 3.21 27.27
C GLN A 29 -23.05 3.81 26.88
N SER A 30 -22.73 5.02 27.37
CA SER A 30 -21.51 5.74 26.97
C SER A 30 -20.23 5.11 27.52
N ALA A 31 -20.25 4.57 28.74
CA ALA A 31 -19.09 3.91 29.32
C ALA A 31 -18.75 2.60 28.58
N LYS A 32 -19.75 1.85 28.12
CA LYS A 32 -19.56 0.61 27.36
C LYS A 32 -19.01 0.85 25.95
N ILE A 33 -19.41 1.94 25.29
CA ILE A 33 -18.93 2.26 23.93
C ILE A 33 -17.47 2.73 23.99
N ALA A 34 -17.13 3.64 24.90
CA ALA A 34 -15.76 4.14 25.08
C ALA A 34 -14.79 3.03 25.50
N GLN A 35 -15.26 2.07 26.29
CA GLN A 35 -14.44 0.93 26.71
C GLN A 35 -14.20 -0.07 25.57
N ARG A 36 -15.22 -0.31 24.72
CA ARG A 36 -15.04 -1.09 23.46
C ARG A 36 -14.07 -0.43 22.49
N GLU A 37 -14.10 0.90 22.34
CA GLU A 37 -13.16 1.61 21.46
C GLU A 37 -11.71 1.48 21.91
N ASN A 38 -11.45 1.53 23.22
CA ASN A 38 -10.10 1.39 23.78
C ASN A 38 -9.57 -0.05 23.69
N GLU A 39 -10.45 -1.05 23.78
CA GLU A 39 -10.10 -2.46 23.58
C GLU A 39 -9.82 -2.77 22.09
N ILE A 40 -10.53 -2.13 21.15
CA ILE A 40 -10.33 -2.32 19.71
C ILE A 40 -9.11 -1.54 19.19
N SER A 41 -8.77 -0.39 19.79
CA SER A 41 -7.73 0.52 19.29
C SER A 41 -6.29 0.07 19.55
N ARG A 42 -6.04 -0.99 20.33
CA ARG A 42 -4.67 -1.24 20.82
C ARG A 42 -3.72 -1.95 19.87
N THR A 43 -4.17 -2.65 18.83
CA THR A 43 -3.23 -3.19 17.83
C THR A 43 -3.98 -3.69 16.60
N VAL A 44 -4.35 -2.80 15.69
CA VAL A 44 -4.40 -3.22 14.28
C VAL A 44 -2.95 -3.38 13.85
N ALA A 45 -2.34 -4.51 14.15
CA ALA A 45 -1.11 -4.91 13.49
C ALA A 45 -1.46 -4.98 12.00
N ARG A 46 -0.85 -4.11 11.19
CA ARG A 46 -0.98 -4.17 9.73
C ARG A 46 -0.53 -5.56 9.28
N ALA A 47 -1.47 -6.47 9.16
CA ALA A 47 -1.26 -7.81 8.65
C ALA A 47 -1.10 -7.70 7.13
N SER A 48 0.05 -7.18 6.67
CA SER A 48 0.48 -7.33 5.29
C SER A 48 0.94 -8.77 5.08
N GLN A 49 -0.03 -9.68 5.12
CA GLN A 49 0.15 -11.07 4.74
C GLN A 49 -0.31 -11.15 3.28
N PHE A 50 0.62 -10.96 2.35
CA PHE A 50 0.37 -11.29 0.96
C PHE A 50 0.62 -12.79 0.80
N VAL A 51 -0.38 -13.60 1.14
CA VAL A 51 -0.33 -15.04 0.85
C VAL A 51 -0.96 -15.23 -0.52
N ASP A 52 -0.22 -15.89 -1.41
CA ASP A 52 -0.73 -16.28 -2.71
C ASP A 52 -1.98 -17.12 -2.53
N VAL A 53 -3.09 -16.58 -2.99
CA VAL A 53 -4.35 -17.29 -3.09
C VAL A 53 -4.12 -18.40 -4.13
N ALA A 54 -3.98 -19.64 -3.66
CA ALA A 54 -3.75 -20.84 -4.48
C ALA A 54 -4.98 -21.22 -5.32
N HIS A 55 -5.42 -20.31 -6.21
CA HIS A 55 -6.43 -20.57 -7.23
C HIS A 55 -6.13 -19.77 -8.51
N ILE A 56 -4.88 -19.81 -8.98
CA ILE A 56 -4.60 -19.64 -10.41
C ILE A 56 -3.51 -20.64 -10.83
N SER A 57 -3.78 -21.92 -10.66
CA SER A 57 -3.14 -22.96 -11.48
C SER A 57 -3.70 -22.91 -12.90
N SER A 58 -3.49 -21.81 -13.61
CA SER A 58 -3.66 -21.69 -15.08
C SER A 58 -3.44 -20.26 -15.58
N ARG A 59 -2.34 -19.58 -15.19
CA ARG A 59 -1.72 -18.78 -16.26
C ARG A 59 -1.33 -19.82 -17.31
N PRO A 60 -1.82 -19.74 -18.56
CA PRO A 60 -1.34 -20.66 -19.59
C PRO A 60 0.18 -20.59 -19.53
N SER A 61 0.82 -21.75 -19.30
CA SER A 61 2.27 -21.82 -19.37
C SER A 61 2.63 -21.23 -20.73
N CYS A 62 3.54 -20.26 -20.74
CA CYS A 62 4.00 -19.73 -22.00
C CYS A 62 4.63 -20.89 -22.81
N GLU A 63 4.19 -21.08 -24.05
CA GLU A 63 4.69 -22.17 -24.89
C GLU A 63 6.02 -21.77 -25.53
N ASP A 64 6.11 -20.53 -26.01
CA ASP A 64 7.32 -19.95 -26.58
C ASP A 64 7.75 -18.70 -25.79
N VAL A 65 8.81 -18.85 -25.00
CA VAL A 65 9.43 -17.77 -24.24
C VAL A 65 10.70 -17.32 -24.96
N GLN A 66 10.71 -16.07 -25.39
CA GLN A 66 11.92 -15.40 -25.85
C GLN A 66 12.44 -14.49 -24.73
N PRO A 67 13.71 -14.66 -24.29
CA PRO A 67 14.29 -13.83 -23.25
C PRO A 67 14.49 -12.39 -23.74
N PRO A 68 14.65 -11.42 -22.83
CA PRO A 68 14.96 -10.05 -23.21
C PRO A 68 16.37 -9.96 -23.81
N GLU A 69 16.54 -9.14 -24.84
CA GLU A 69 17.82 -8.92 -25.51
C GLU A 69 18.44 -7.61 -25.03
N ALA A 70 19.68 -7.64 -24.56
CA ALA A 70 20.39 -6.44 -24.14
C ALA A 70 20.72 -5.55 -25.35
N LEU A 71 20.26 -4.30 -25.34
CA LEU A 71 20.55 -3.33 -26.40
C LEU A 71 21.60 -2.31 -25.97
N THR A 72 21.42 -1.74 -24.78
CA THR A 72 22.37 -0.77 -24.22
C THR A 72 22.44 -0.98 -22.72
N THR A 73 23.41 -1.78 -22.31
CA THR A 73 23.63 -2.18 -20.92
C THR A 73 25.09 -1.94 -20.51
N PRO A 74 25.55 -0.67 -20.47
CA PRO A 74 26.91 -0.39 -20.03
C PRO A 74 27.12 -0.84 -18.59
N ASP A 75 28.33 -1.32 -18.30
CA ASP A 75 28.71 -1.66 -16.94
C ASP A 75 28.78 -0.39 -16.06
N PRO A 76 28.34 -0.47 -14.80
CA PRO A 76 28.47 0.63 -13.87
C PRO A 76 29.94 0.85 -13.48
N PHE A 77 30.32 2.11 -13.28
CA PHE A 77 31.61 2.44 -12.69
C PHE A 77 31.68 1.95 -11.23
N PHE A 78 32.67 1.12 -10.95
CA PHE A 78 33.06 0.72 -9.61
C PHE A 78 34.23 1.57 -9.12
N SER A 79 34.02 2.32 -8.05
CA SER A 79 35.11 3.05 -7.40
C SER A 79 36.04 2.09 -6.65
N SER A 80 37.30 2.51 -6.43
CA SER A 80 38.28 1.74 -5.66
C SER A 80 37.81 1.39 -4.23
N SER A 81 36.92 2.19 -3.64
CA SER A 81 36.33 1.90 -2.32
C SER A 81 35.44 0.64 -2.30
N ALA A 82 35.00 0.16 -3.46
CA ALA A 82 34.22 -1.06 -3.61
C ALA A 82 35.07 -2.28 -4.02
N GLN A 83 36.41 -2.14 -4.01
CA GLN A 83 37.30 -3.22 -4.43
C GLN A 83 37.17 -4.46 -3.55
N GLY A 84 37.04 -5.63 -4.18
CA GLY A 84 36.81 -6.91 -3.50
C GLY A 84 35.39 -7.09 -2.96
N ARG A 85 34.46 -6.20 -3.28
CA ARG A 85 33.05 -6.28 -2.89
C ARG A 85 32.16 -6.57 -4.09
N LYS A 86 30.97 -7.08 -3.79
CA LYS A 86 29.94 -7.42 -4.77
C LYS A 86 28.72 -6.53 -4.60
N VAL A 87 28.07 -6.20 -5.71
CA VAL A 87 26.74 -5.57 -5.72
C VAL A 87 25.81 -6.45 -6.53
N THR A 88 24.73 -6.91 -5.90
CA THR A 88 23.69 -7.67 -6.59
C THR A 88 22.44 -6.80 -6.71
N VAL A 89 21.88 -6.73 -7.92
CA VAL A 89 20.69 -5.93 -8.22
C VAL A 89 19.61 -6.80 -8.83
N SER A 90 18.38 -6.71 -8.33
CA SER A 90 17.19 -7.17 -9.03
C SER A 90 16.43 -6.01 -9.65
N PHE A 91 15.75 -6.25 -10.76
CA PHE A 91 14.97 -5.25 -11.47
C PHE A 91 13.95 -5.91 -12.40
N ILE A 92 13.01 -5.13 -12.91
CA ILE A 92 12.01 -5.60 -13.88
C ILE A 92 12.32 -4.99 -15.23
N ILE A 93 12.37 -5.80 -16.28
CA ILE A 93 12.38 -5.30 -17.66
C ILE A 93 10.92 -5.20 -18.10
N GLY A 94 10.46 -3.98 -18.37
CA GLY A 94 9.10 -3.71 -18.82
C GLY A 94 8.87 -4.16 -20.26
N THR A 95 7.59 -4.23 -20.66
CA THR A 95 7.20 -4.46 -22.07
C THR A 95 7.65 -3.35 -23.01
N ASP A 96 8.05 -2.19 -22.46
CA ASP A 96 8.67 -1.06 -23.14
C ASP A 96 10.19 -1.20 -23.32
N GLY A 97 10.78 -2.29 -22.83
CA GLY A 97 12.22 -2.54 -22.87
C GLY A 97 13.04 -1.69 -21.89
N ARG A 98 12.39 -1.00 -20.95
CA ARG A 98 13.07 -0.20 -19.91
C ARG A 98 13.17 -0.97 -18.61
N VAL A 99 14.15 -0.60 -17.80
CA VAL A 99 14.32 -1.14 -16.46
C VAL A 99 13.47 -0.36 -15.46
N HIS A 100 12.69 -1.10 -14.68
CA HIS A 100 11.82 -0.62 -13.61
C HIS A 100 12.19 -1.25 -12.26
N SER A 101 11.85 -0.56 -11.18
CA SER A 101 12.01 -1.03 -9.79
C SER A 101 13.38 -1.66 -9.44
N PRO A 102 14.53 -1.05 -9.81
CA PRO A 102 15.83 -1.62 -9.46
C PRO A 102 16.05 -1.58 -7.95
N LEU A 103 16.41 -2.72 -7.38
CA LEU A 103 16.60 -2.96 -5.97
C LEU A 103 17.98 -3.59 -5.71
N ILE A 104 18.73 -3.04 -4.78
CA ILE A 104 19.98 -3.64 -4.30
C ILE A 104 19.63 -4.82 -3.38
N LEU A 105 20.06 -6.02 -3.76
CA LEU A 105 19.97 -7.23 -2.95
C LEU A 105 21.22 -7.43 -2.09
N GLU A 106 22.39 -7.04 -2.61
CA GLU A 106 23.67 -7.09 -1.90
C GLU A 106 24.44 -5.78 -2.14
N SER A 107 24.93 -5.16 -1.08
CA SER A 107 25.50 -3.81 -1.10
C SER A 107 27.04 -3.84 -1.01
N ALA A 108 27.69 -3.04 -1.87
CA ALA A 108 29.12 -2.73 -1.77
C ALA A 108 29.39 -1.38 -1.06
N GLY A 109 28.36 -0.79 -0.47
CA GLY A 109 28.40 0.51 0.19
C GLY A 109 27.77 1.63 -0.65
N LEU A 110 27.35 2.69 0.03
CA LEU A 110 26.47 3.74 -0.52
C LEU A 110 26.95 4.35 -1.85
N ALA A 111 28.26 4.58 -2.00
CA ALA A 111 28.82 5.17 -3.20
C ALA A 111 28.74 4.21 -4.41
N GLY A 112 29.05 2.93 -4.21
CA GLY A 112 28.95 1.89 -5.24
C GLY A 112 27.50 1.65 -5.63
N ASP A 113 26.62 1.46 -4.64
CA ASP A 113 25.20 1.20 -4.85
C ASP A 113 24.53 2.32 -5.66
N ARG A 114 24.84 3.59 -5.36
CA ARG A 114 24.28 4.74 -6.09
C ARG A 114 24.65 4.70 -7.57
N HIS A 115 25.91 4.43 -7.88
CA HIS A 115 26.38 4.41 -9.27
C HIS A 115 25.80 3.23 -10.05
N VAL A 116 25.73 2.06 -9.40
CA VAL A 116 25.07 0.88 -9.97
C VAL A 116 23.61 1.17 -10.29
N LEU A 117 22.84 1.68 -9.32
CA LEU A 117 21.43 2.00 -9.54
C LEU A 117 21.22 3.09 -10.61
N GLN A 118 22.11 4.08 -10.70
CA GLN A 118 22.02 5.11 -11.74
C GLN A 118 22.22 4.51 -13.14
N THR A 119 23.19 3.61 -13.28
CA THR A 119 23.53 2.96 -14.55
C THR A 119 22.43 1.99 -14.98
N VAL A 120 21.98 1.11 -14.07
CA VAL A 120 20.95 0.10 -14.34
C VAL A 120 19.62 0.73 -14.77
N ARG A 121 19.23 1.89 -14.21
CA ARG A 121 18.02 2.63 -14.65
C ARG A 121 18.09 3.12 -16.10
N ALA A 122 19.30 3.37 -16.61
CA ALA A 122 19.50 3.85 -17.97
C ALA A 122 19.48 2.72 -19.01
N TRP A 123 19.53 1.46 -18.56
CA TRP A 123 19.62 0.31 -19.46
C TRP A 123 18.39 0.17 -20.37
N ARG A 124 18.64 -0.38 -21.56
CA ARG A 124 17.64 -0.63 -22.59
C ARG A 124 17.75 -2.06 -23.09
N TYR A 125 16.59 -2.68 -23.27
CA TYR A 125 16.41 -4.04 -23.74
C TYR A 125 15.38 -4.07 -24.86
N ARG A 126 15.46 -5.11 -25.70
CA ARG A 126 14.28 -5.64 -26.36
C ARG A 126 13.53 -6.45 -25.30
N PRO A 127 12.22 -6.22 -25.07
CA PRO A 127 11.48 -6.90 -24.03
C PRO A 127 11.45 -8.42 -24.28
N ALA A 128 11.29 -9.19 -23.21
CA ALA A 128 10.95 -10.60 -23.33
C ALA A 128 9.60 -10.74 -24.02
N THR A 129 9.38 -11.85 -24.73
CA THR A 129 8.07 -12.14 -25.31
C THR A 129 7.58 -13.51 -24.89
N CYS A 130 6.28 -13.61 -24.64
CA CYS A 130 5.58 -14.87 -24.53
C CYS A 130 4.67 -15.03 -25.74
N ASN A 131 4.87 -16.07 -26.55
CA ASN A 131 4.11 -16.32 -27.78
C ASN A 131 4.05 -15.08 -28.69
N GLY A 132 5.19 -14.37 -28.81
CA GLY A 132 5.32 -13.13 -29.58
C GLY A 132 4.76 -11.86 -28.90
N VAL A 133 4.14 -11.97 -27.72
CA VAL A 133 3.59 -10.82 -26.97
C VAL A 133 4.62 -10.33 -25.94
N PRO A 134 5.05 -9.04 -25.97
CA PRO A 134 5.92 -8.47 -24.97
C PRO A 134 5.40 -8.68 -23.55
N THR A 135 6.25 -9.21 -22.67
CA THR A 135 5.90 -9.55 -21.28
C THR A 135 6.98 -9.04 -20.34
N GLU A 136 6.59 -8.55 -19.17
CA GLU A 136 7.53 -8.13 -18.15
C GLU A 136 8.26 -9.32 -17.54
N ILE A 137 9.54 -9.14 -17.21
CA ILE A 137 10.37 -10.19 -16.61
C ILE A 137 11.31 -9.61 -15.56
N GLU A 138 11.54 -10.37 -14.48
CA GLU A 138 12.53 -10.02 -13.47
C GLU A 138 13.94 -10.43 -13.92
N GLY A 139 14.90 -9.53 -13.77
CA GLY A 139 16.32 -9.76 -13.97
C GLY A 139 17.08 -9.65 -12.65
N LYS A 140 18.14 -10.44 -12.50
CA LYS A 140 19.09 -10.34 -11.39
C LYS A 140 20.52 -10.38 -11.93
N ILE A 141 21.33 -9.38 -11.57
CA ILE A 141 22.73 -9.28 -12.00
C ILE A 141 23.62 -8.99 -10.80
N GLU A 142 24.75 -9.71 -10.73
CA GLU A 142 25.84 -9.46 -9.78
C GLU A 142 26.98 -8.73 -10.50
N PHE A 143 27.48 -7.68 -9.87
CA PHE A 143 28.69 -6.98 -10.28
C PHE A 143 29.78 -7.19 -9.23
N SER A 144 31.01 -7.38 -9.68
CA SER A 144 32.18 -7.48 -8.81
C SER A 144 33.38 -6.81 -9.47
N SER A 145 34.21 -6.12 -8.69
CA SER A 145 35.52 -5.65 -9.16
C SER A 145 36.52 -6.82 -9.07
N ARG A 146 37.25 -7.09 -10.14
CA ARG A 146 38.42 -8.00 -10.11
C ARG A 146 39.67 -7.29 -9.60
#